data_AF-A0A061H6Q3-F1
#
_entry.id   AF-A0A061H6Q3-F1
#
_cell.length_a   1.000
_cell.length_b   1.000
_cell.length_c   1.000
_cell.angle_alpha   90.00
_cell.angle_beta   90.00
_cell.angle_gamma   90.00
#
_symmetry.space_group_name_H-M   'P 1'
#
loop_
_entity.id
_entity.type
_entity.pdbx_description
1 polymer ?
#
loop_
_entity_poly.entity_id
_entity_poly.type
_entity_poly.pdbx_seq_one_letter_code
_entity_poly.pdbx_strand_id
1 'polypeptide(L)'
;MRAHPFSSSSPSPPHPTHQASFHRLFVCRTARRHTLNLSASPSRAPQPRSSMAVPTIGYISICSGDPAAHAAAQASFEATEAQLRKIAADYGLAPDLDKLDEEGREILAGSDPNLKCTFTAPPPHRAGRVYIHLLPSDGLKRTRSNFTALLTGSKGACKADRSKRLHYLGTPFHRVETDFVVQGGDVTRGDGSGGEAVHAGGSFKVEVEGLKTVASYGSLAMAASRKDVNTSQFFFLLTDAPSQLAKVQGKYSVFGQALVSSQHLLNPGLADVLRSHSLDPDQVIREGEAVFRRFKHLASPDGRPRERVWIDECGIL
;
A
#
# COMPACT_ATOMS: atom_id res chain seq x y z
N MET A 1 -14.79 33.21 45.95
CA MET A 1 -14.61 33.77 47.31
C MET A 1 -13.68 32.86 48.11
N ARG A 2 -13.02 33.40 49.15
CA ARG A 2 -12.05 32.74 50.05
C ARG A 2 -10.70 32.38 49.39
N ALA A 3 -9.70 32.10 50.22
CA ALA A 3 -8.28 32.31 49.91
C ALA A 3 -7.35 31.20 50.50
N HIS A 4 -6.10 31.19 50.01
CA HIS A 4 -4.76 30.94 50.62
C HIS A 4 -4.61 30.34 52.05
N PRO A 5 -3.41 29.87 52.51
CA PRO A 5 -2.14 29.50 51.82
C PRO A 5 -1.44 28.21 52.37
N PHE A 6 -0.18 27.95 51.95
CA PHE A 6 0.87 27.06 52.55
C PHE A 6 0.66 25.52 52.52
N SER A 7 1.70 24.65 52.65
CA SER A 7 3.07 24.64 52.08
C SER A 7 3.77 23.28 52.24
N SER A 8 4.72 22.98 51.33
CA SER A 8 5.85 22.03 51.38
C SER A 8 6.16 21.20 52.65
N SER A 9 6.31 19.87 52.50
CA SER A 9 7.60 19.14 52.66
C SER A 9 7.45 17.63 52.41
N SER A 10 8.46 16.99 51.79
CA SER A 10 8.58 15.52 51.69
C SER A 10 9.40 14.92 52.86
N PRO A 11 9.34 13.59 53.07
CA PRO A 11 10.55 12.80 52.82
C PRO A 11 10.33 11.44 52.12
N SER A 12 11.43 10.73 51.86
CA SER A 12 11.56 9.55 50.98
C SER A 12 11.57 8.19 51.76
N PRO A 13 11.66 7.00 51.10
CA PRO A 13 11.16 5.73 51.67
C PRO A 13 12.18 4.85 52.41
N PRO A 14 11.73 3.80 53.14
CA PRO A 14 12.56 2.71 53.65
C PRO A 14 12.81 1.58 52.62
N HIS A 15 13.89 0.82 52.83
CA HIS A 15 14.30 -0.36 52.04
C HIS A 15 14.44 -1.62 52.96
N PRO A 16 14.71 -2.84 52.43
CA PRO A 16 14.09 -4.06 52.98
C PRO A 16 14.98 -4.97 53.86
N THR A 17 14.30 -5.88 54.58
CA THR A 17 14.79 -7.12 55.19
C THR A 17 13.69 -8.20 55.07
N HIS A 18 13.90 -9.53 55.21
CA HIS A 18 15.02 -10.30 55.76
C HIS A 18 15.17 -11.68 55.05
N GLN A 19 16.32 -12.36 55.18
CA GLN A 19 16.55 -13.72 54.68
C GLN A 19 16.13 -14.84 55.67
N ALA A 20 15.91 -16.06 55.16
CA ALA A 20 16.17 -17.33 55.85
C ALA A 20 16.35 -18.50 54.84
N SER A 21 17.25 -19.47 55.13
CA SER A 21 17.59 -20.59 54.23
C SER A 21 18.09 -21.84 54.98
N PHE A 22 17.63 -23.05 54.59
CA PHE A 22 18.23 -24.38 54.89
C PHE A 22 17.77 -25.38 53.78
N HIS A 23 18.53 -26.28 53.13
CA HIS A 23 19.41 -27.39 53.57
C HIS A 23 18.67 -28.45 54.43
N ARG A 24 18.78 -29.79 54.30
CA ARG A 24 19.53 -30.79 53.47
C ARG A 24 18.73 -32.15 53.55
N LEU A 25 19.08 -33.34 53.01
CA LEU A 25 20.30 -33.88 52.37
C LEU A 25 19.98 -34.89 51.22
N PHE A 26 20.02 -36.23 51.44
CA PHE A 26 19.94 -37.33 50.45
C PHE A 26 19.72 -38.69 51.18
N VAL A 27 19.00 -39.67 50.60
CA VAL A 27 19.08 -41.13 50.91
C VAL A 27 18.83 -41.93 49.61
N CYS A 28 19.31 -43.18 49.51
CA CYS A 28 19.36 -44.00 48.27
C CYS A 28 18.86 -45.45 48.49
N ARG A 29 18.78 -46.24 47.40
CA ARG A 29 18.36 -47.67 47.27
C ARG A 29 16.83 -47.88 47.18
N THR A 30 16.29 -48.90 46.49
CA THR A 30 16.89 -50.01 45.71
C THR A 30 16.01 -50.39 44.49
N ALA A 31 16.52 -51.18 43.54
CA ALA A 31 15.83 -51.51 42.30
C ALA A 31 14.80 -52.66 42.40
N ARG A 32 13.78 -52.63 41.52
CA ARG A 32 13.09 -53.82 41.00
C ARG A 32 12.97 -53.71 39.48
N ARG A 33 13.25 -54.80 38.75
CA ARG A 33 13.03 -54.90 37.31
C ARG A 33 11.57 -55.26 37.05
N HIS A 34 10.86 -54.45 36.26
CA HIS A 34 9.66 -54.89 35.55
C HIS A 34 9.90 -54.74 34.05
N THR A 35 9.83 -55.86 33.32
CA THR A 35 9.86 -55.89 31.87
C THR A 35 8.50 -55.48 31.32
N LEU A 36 8.42 -54.33 30.68
CA LEU A 36 7.24 -53.88 29.93
C LEU A 36 7.62 -53.75 28.45
N ASN A 37 6.82 -54.38 27.58
CA ASN A 37 6.99 -54.31 26.13
C ASN A 37 6.66 -52.90 25.63
N LEU A 38 7.68 -52.12 25.31
CA LEU A 38 7.53 -50.91 24.51
C LEU A 38 7.48 -51.28 23.03
N SER A 39 6.27 -51.38 22.49
CA SER A 39 6.06 -51.45 21.04
C SER A 39 6.61 -50.17 20.39
N ALA A 40 7.69 -50.30 19.62
CA ALA A 40 8.32 -49.16 18.95
C ALA A 40 7.48 -48.72 17.75
N SER A 41 6.54 -47.79 17.98
CA SER A 41 5.86 -47.07 16.91
C SER A 41 6.91 -46.40 15.99
N PRO A 42 6.87 -46.59 14.67
CA PRO A 42 7.88 -46.04 13.78
C PRO A 42 7.87 -44.51 13.86
N SER A 43 9.04 -43.93 14.15
CA SER A 43 9.22 -42.47 14.22
C SER A 43 8.77 -41.84 12.91
N ARG A 44 7.70 -41.03 12.97
CA ARG A 44 7.16 -40.33 11.80
C ARG A 44 8.26 -39.43 11.25
N ALA A 45 8.81 -39.80 10.10
CA ALA A 45 9.84 -39.03 9.41
C ALA A 45 9.41 -37.56 9.29
N PRO A 46 10.33 -36.59 9.45
CA PRO A 46 9.99 -35.18 9.31
C PRO A 46 9.35 -34.98 7.95
N GLN A 47 8.08 -34.54 7.95
CA GLN A 47 7.35 -34.25 6.72
C GLN A 47 8.19 -33.25 5.92
N PRO A 48 8.33 -33.39 4.59
CA PRO A 48 9.06 -32.42 3.80
C PRO A 48 8.47 -31.03 4.08
N ARG A 49 9.34 -30.06 4.36
CA ARG A 49 8.91 -28.67 4.59
C ARG A 49 8.03 -28.28 3.40
N SER A 50 6.79 -27.89 3.67
CA SER A 50 5.91 -27.32 2.65
C SER A 50 6.70 -26.24 1.92
N SER A 51 6.86 -26.37 0.61
CA SER A 51 7.52 -25.35 -0.20
C SER A 51 6.68 -24.09 -0.08
N MET A 52 7.13 -23.14 0.74
CA MET A 52 6.38 -21.92 1.02
C MET A 52 6.08 -21.24 -0.31
N ALA A 53 4.79 -21.08 -0.61
CA ALA A 53 4.37 -20.53 -1.89
C ALA A 53 4.97 -19.13 -2.05
N VAL A 54 5.56 -18.86 -3.22
CA VAL A 54 6.19 -17.57 -3.53
C VAL A 54 5.18 -16.45 -3.26
N PRO A 55 5.48 -15.46 -2.40
CA PRO A 55 4.54 -14.40 -2.07
C PRO A 55 4.10 -13.63 -3.30
N THR A 56 2.79 -13.49 -3.51
CA THR A 56 2.25 -12.70 -4.61
C THR A 56 2.27 -11.22 -4.26
N ILE A 57 3.02 -10.42 -5.03
CA ILE A 57 3.09 -8.97 -4.86
C ILE A 57 2.34 -8.30 -6.02
N GLY A 58 1.26 -7.58 -5.71
CA GLY A 58 0.64 -6.64 -6.65
C GLY A 58 1.29 -5.26 -6.56
N TYR A 59 1.13 -4.44 -7.60
CA TYR A 59 1.51 -3.03 -7.55
C TYR A 59 0.46 -2.13 -8.20
N ILE A 60 0.41 -0.88 -7.73
CA ILE A 60 -0.45 0.19 -8.25
C ILE A 60 0.38 1.47 -8.31
N SER A 61 0.66 1.97 -9.52
CA SER A 61 1.22 3.31 -9.74
C SER A 61 0.09 4.33 -9.68
N ILE A 62 0.30 5.43 -8.97
CA ILE A 62 -0.74 6.41 -8.66
C ILE A 62 -0.32 7.78 -9.18
N CYS A 63 -1.20 8.44 -9.92
CA CYS A 63 -1.04 9.81 -10.38
C CYS A 63 -2.12 10.71 -9.76
N SER A 64 -1.81 12.00 -9.60
CA SER A 64 -2.76 12.97 -9.07
C SER A 64 -2.60 14.37 -9.64
N GLY A 65 -3.67 15.16 -9.63
CA GLY A 65 -3.73 16.50 -10.24
C GLY A 65 -4.48 16.50 -11.58
N ASP A 66 -4.18 17.47 -12.45
CA ASP A 66 -4.81 17.65 -13.75
C ASP A 66 -3.90 17.09 -14.89
N PRO A 67 -4.34 16.05 -15.64
CA PRO A 67 -3.59 15.50 -16.77
C PRO A 67 -3.44 16.46 -17.95
N ALA A 68 -4.43 17.30 -18.24
CA ALA A 68 -4.38 18.22 -19.36
C ALA A 68 -3.41 19.37 -19.06
N ALA A 69 -3.43 19.90 -17.83
CA ALA A 69 -2.48 20.90 -17.39
C ALA A 69 -1.03 20.35 -17.34
N HIS A 70 -0.83 19.11 -16.86
CA HIS A 70 0.49 18.48 -16.85
C HIS A 70 1.00 18.22 -18.28
N ALA A 71 0.16 17.69 -19.18
CA ALA A 71 0.55 17.47 -20.57
C ALA A 71 0.89 18.78 -21.31
N ALA A 72 0.14 19.86 -21.06
CA ALA A 72 0.45 21.18 -21.62
C ALA A 72 1.77 21.76 -21.09
N ALA A 73 2.06 21.60 -19.79
CA ALA A 73 3.33 22.01 -19.20
C ALA A 73 4.52 21.19 -19.74
N GLN A 74 4.34 19.88 -19.89
CA GLN A 74 5.34 18.97 -20.47
C GLN A 74 5.63 19.35 -21.92
N ALA A 75 4.60 19.55 -22.75
CA ALA A 75 4.77 19.97 -24.14
C ALA A 75 5.46 21.34 -24.27
N SER A 76 5.22 22.28 -23.35
CA SER A 76 5.92 23.58 -23.33
C SER A 76 7.41 23.42 -22.95
N PHE A 77 7.73 22.55 -21.99
CA PHE A 77 9.12 22.23 -21.64
C PHE A 77 9.85 21.52 -22.80
N GLU A 78 9.25 20.48 -23.37
CA GLU A 78 9.78 19.73 -24.53
C GLU A 78 9.98 20.62 -25.76
N ALA A 79 9.07 21.56 -26.04
CA ALA A 79 9.24 22.55 -27.11
C ALA A 79 10.43 23.50 -26.84
N THR A 80 10.68 23.84 -25.57
CA THR A 80 11.81 24.67 -25.15
C THR A 80 13.13 23.92 -25.32
N GLU A 81 13.20 22.66 -24.90
CA GLU A 81 14.36 21.80 -25.19
C GLU A 81 14.58 21.59 -26.69
N ALA A 82 13.50 21.38 -27.45
CA ALA A 82 13.57 21.17 -28.90
C ALA A 82 14.06 22.41 -29.65
N GLN A 83 13.81 23.62 -29.13
CA GLN A 83 14.40 24.85 -29.65
C GLN A 83 15.87 24.99 -29.24
N LEU A 84 16.22 24.70 -27.98
CA LEU A 84 17.63 24.70 -27.53
C LEU A 84 18.49 23.77 -28.40
N ARG A 85 18.00 22.55 -28.65
CA ARG A 85 18.68 21.55 -29.50
C ARG A 85 18.91 21.99 -30.95
N LYS A 86 18.19 23.00 -31.45
CA LYS A 86 18.46 23.61 -32.78
C LYS A 86 19.57 24.65 -32.69
N ILE A 87 19.49 25.57 -31.71
CA ILE A 87 20.31 26.78 -31.69
C ILE A 87 21.61 26.65 -30.88
N ALA A 88 21.73 25.66 -29.99
CA ALA A 88 22.82 25.60 -29.02
C ALA A 88 24.22 25.57 -29.66
N ALA A 89 24.37 24.91 -30.81
CA ALA A 89 25.64 24.88 -31.54
C ALA A 89 26.00 26.25 -32.16
N ASP A 90 25.02 26.95 -32.74
CA ASP A 90 25.23 28.23 -33.44
C ASP A 90 25.55 29.38 -32.47
N TYR A 91 24.98 29.33 -31.26
CA TYR A 91 25.14 30.35 -30.21
C TYR A 91 26.04 29.93 -29.05
N GLY A 92 26.67 28.74 -29.11
CA GLY A 92 27.59 28.24 -28.08
C GLY A 92 26.95 27.90 -26.73
N LEU A 93 25.64 27.65 -26.69
CA LEU A 93 24.88 27.44 -25.46
C LEU A 93 25.13 26.05 -24.85
N ALA A 94 24.87 25.92 -23.54
CA ALA A 94 24.83 24.61 -22.89
C ALA A 94 23.72 23.73 -23.52
N PRO A 95 23.92 22.40 -23.66
CA PRO A 95 22.98 21.52 -24.35
C PRO A 95 21.71 21.18 -23.53
N ASP A 96 21.71 21.50 -22.22
CA ASP A 96 20.65 21.16 -21.27
C ASP A 96 20.10 22.43 -20.60
N LEU A 97 18.77 22.54 -20.45
CA LEU A 97 18.10 23.75 -19.92
C LEU A 97 18.47 24.11 -18.48
N ASP A 98 18.86 23.11 -17.67
CA ASP A 98 19.29 23.30 -16.27
C ASP A 98 20.67 23.96 -16.17
N LYS A 99 21.49 23.85 -17.24
CA LYS A 99 22.86 24.38 -17.34
C LYS A 99 22.95 25.71 -18.07
N LEU A 100 21.84 26.23 -18.62
CA LEU A 100 21.81 27.59 -19.15
C LEU A 100 21.92 28.61 -18.02
N ASP A 101 22.84 29.54 -18.17
CA ASP A 101 22.93 30.79 -17.41
C ASP A 101 21.86 31.80 -17.88
N GLU A 102 21.94 33.05 -17.41
CA GLU A 102 20.95 34.08 -17.71
C GLU A 102 21.00 34.52 -19.19
N GLU A 103 22.20 34.73 -19.74
CA GLU A 103 22.41 35.09 -21.15
C GLU A 103 21.91 33.99 -22.10
N GLY A 104 22.24 32.72 -21.83
CA GLY A 104 21.75 31.59 -22.63
C GLY A 104 20.23 31.40 -22.58
N ARG A 105 19.57 31.83 -21.50
CA ARG A 105 18.09 31.86 -21.40
C ARG A 105 17.49 33.00 -22.21
N GLU A 106 18.10 34.18 -22.21
CA GLU A 106 17.66 35.31 -23.03
C GLU A 106 17.81 35.02 -24.52
N ILE A 107 18.95 34.45 -24.95
CA ILE A 107 19.18 34.02 -26.34
C ILE A 107 18.13 32.98 -26.76
N LEU A 108 17.84 31.98 -25.93
CA LEU A 108 16.82 30.98 -26.25
C LEU A 108 15.41 31.60 -26.34
N ALA A 109 15.05 32.48 -25.41
CA ALA A 109 13.76 33.18 -25.41
C ALA A 109 13.60 34.14 -26.60
N GLY A 110 14.68 34.74 -27.09
CA GLY A 110 14.68 35.59 -28.29
C GLY A 110 14.61 34.81 -29.62
N SER A 111 14.88 33.49 -29.61
CA SER A 111 15.08 32.71 -30.84
C SER A 111 13.80 32.34 -31.61
N ASP A 112 12.63 32.35 -30.97
CA ASP A 112 11.31 32.21 -31.62
C ASP A 112 10.27 33.03 -30.84
N PRO A 113 9.72 34.12 -31.40
CA PRO A 113 8.77 34.98 -30.70
C PRO A 113 7.41 34.32 -30.42
N ASN A 114 7.14 33.14 -30.98
CA ASN A 114 5.95 32.34 -30.70
C ASN A 114 6.16 31.33 -29.56
N LEU A 115 7.42 31.03 -29.21
CA LEU A 115 7.76 30.02 -28.22
C LEU A 115 7.82 30.63 -26.82
N LYS A 116 6.76 30.41 -26.03
CA LYS A 116 6.83 30.66 -24.58
C LYS A 116 7.74 29.62 -23.92
N CYS A 117 9.01 29.99 -23.76
CA CYS A 117 10.04 29.14 -23.16
C CYS A 117 9.73 28.80 -21.69
N THR A 118 9.87 27.52 -21.34
CA THR A 118 9.72 26.96 -20.01
C THR A 118 11.00 26.23 -19.64
N PHE A 119 11.80 26.80 -18.74
CA PHE A 119 13.13 26.32 -18.38
C PHE A 119 13.15 25.27 -17.26
N THR A 120 12.01 25.03 -16.61
CA THR A 120 11.87 24.09 -15.48
C THR A 120 10.95 22.95 -15.90
N ALA A 121 11.44 21.72 -15.83
CA ALA A 121 10.61 20.53 -16.09
C ALA A 121 9.40 20.50 -15.14
N PRO A 122 8.19 20.16 -15.62
CA PRO A 122 7.04 20.05 -14.73
C PRO A 122 7.28 18.92 -13.71
N PRO A 123 6.73 19.03 -12.49
CA PRO A 123 6.84 17.96 -11.50
C PRO A 123 6.18 16.67 -12.07
N PRO A 124 6.77 15.49 -11.81
CA PRO A 124 6.29 14.24 -12.39
C PRO A 124 4.84 13.97 -11.94
N HIS A 125 4.01 13.55 -12.89
CA HIS A 125 2.58 13.31 -12.66
C HIS A 125 2.28 12.20 -11.63
N ARG A 126 3.25 11.30 -11.44
CA ARG A 126 3.17 10.14 -10.57
C ARG A 126 3.47 10.54 -9.12
N ALA A 127 2.44 10.42 -8.28
CA ALA A 127 2.52 10.56 -6.83
C ALA A 127 3.35 9.45 -6.16
N GLY A 128 3.56 8.33 -6.86
CA GLY A 128 4.37 7.18 -6.46
C GLY A 128 3.65 5.85 -6.74
N ARG A 129 4.28 4.75 -6.38
CA ARG A 129 3.77 3.38 -6.52
C ARG A 129 3.62 2.71 -5.15
N VAL A 130 2.49 2.02 -4.95
CA VAL A 130 2.24 1.17 -3.79
C VAL A 130 2.38 -0.29 -4.19
N TYR A 131 3.24 -1.02 -3.48
CA TYR A 131 3.37 -2.48 -3.59
C TYR A 131 2.54 -3.17 -2.51
N ILE A 132 2.00 -4.34 -2.83
CA ILE A 132 0.91 -4.99 -2.07
C ILE A 132 1.18 -6.49 -1.95
N HIS A 133 1.47 -6.99 -0.75
CA HIS A 133 1.46 -8.42 -0.48
C HIS A 133 0.00 -8.93 -0.44
N LEU A 134 -0.36 -9.91 -1.27
CA LEU A 134 -1.67 -10.58 -1.21
C LEU A 134 -1.59 -11.80 -0.29
N LEU A 135 -2.33 -11.78 0.82
CA LEU A 135 -2.17 -12.73 1.93
C LEU A 135 -2.40 -14.19 1.45
N PRO A 136 -1.49 -15.14 1.72
CA PRO A 136 -1.57 -16.52 1.23
C PRO A 136 -2.61 -17.36 1.99
N SER A 137 -3.89 -17.01 1.79
CA SER A 137 -5.06 -17.59 2.46
C SER A 137 -5.92 -18.40 1.49
N ASP A 138 -6.25 -19.62 1.88
CA ASP A 138 -6.96 -20.58 1.04
C ASP A 138 -8.47 -20.32 1.00
N GLY A 139 -9.04 -19.73 2.07
CA GLY A 139 -10.39 -19.18 2.09
C GLY A 139 -10.56 -17.81 1.44
N LEU A 140 -9.49 -17.18 0.91
CA LEU A 140 -9.52 -15.91 0.18
C LEU A 140 -9.28 -16.05 -1.34
N LYS A 141 -9.51 -17.26 -1.90
CA LYS A 141 -9.24 -17.56 -3.32
C LYS A 141 -10.05 -16.69 -4.28
N ARG A 142 -11.33 -16.43 -4.03
CA ARG A 142 -12.17 -15.61 -4.94
C ARG A 142 -11.83 -14.13 -4.86
N THR A 143 -11.49 -13.64 -3.66
CA THR A 143 -11.06 -12.26 -3.41
C THR A 143 -9.74 -11.99 -4.10
N ARG A 144 -8.72 -12.82 -3.87
CA ARG A 144 -7.40 -12.67 -4.50
C ARG A 144 -7.46 -12.80 -6.01
N SER A 145 -8.12 -13.83 -6.54
CA SER A 145 -8.25 -14.00 -8.00
C SER A 145 -9.04 -12.87 -8.67
N ASN A 146 -10.02 -12.26 -7.98
CA ASN A 146 -10.69 -11.06 -8.47
C ASN A 146 -9.73 -9.86 -8.53
N PHE A 147 -9.04 -9.56 -7.42
CA PHE A 147 -8.11 -8.42 -7.35
C PHE A 147 -6.94 -8.57 -8.35
N THR A 148 -6.30 -9.74 -8.43
CA THR A 148 -5.25 -10.05 -9.41
C THR A 148 -5.73 -9.93 -10.86
N ALA A 149 -6.94 -10.40 -11.16
CA ALA A 149 -7.50 -10.27 -12.52
C ALA A 149 -7.80 -8.81 -12.90
N LEU A 150 -8.23 -8.00 -11.92
CA LEU A 150 -8.48 -6.57 -12.10
C LEU A 150 -7.19 -5.73 -12.10
N LEU A 151 -6.12 -6.14 -11.42
CA LEU A 151 -4.78 -5.55 -11.56
C LEU A 151 -4.17 -5.80 -12.94
N THR A 152 -4.47 -6.95 -13.56
CA THR A 152 -3.86 -7.37 -14.84
C THR A 152 -4.74 -7.10 -16.08
N GLY A 153 -5.99 -6.67 -15.89
CA GLY A 153 -6.95 -6.47 -16.98
C GLY A 153 -7.31 -7.75 -17.76
N SER A 154 -6.96 -8.92 -17.23
CA SER A 154 -6.90 -10.21 -17.92
C SER A 154 -8.25 -10.87 -18.19
N LYS A 155 -9.36 -10.18 -17.91
CA LYS A 155 -10.74 -10.65 -18.10
C LYS A 155 -11.56 -9.79 -19.08
N GLY A 156 -10.90 -8.85 -19.78
CA GLY A 156 -11.49 -8.14 -20.91
C GLY A 156 -12.49 -7.05 -20.49
N ALA A 157 -13.65 -7.03 -21.14
CA ALA A 157 -14.71 -6.05 -20.89
C ALA A 157 -15.74 -6.52 -19.85
N CYS A 158 -16.29 -5.57 -19.07
CA CYS A 158 -17.37 -5.78 -18.11
C CYS A 158 -18.64 -6.32 -18.79
N LYS A 159 -19.51 -6.99 -18.04
CA LYS A 159 -20.74 -7.61 -18.56
C LYS A 159 -21.91 -6.62 -18.57
N ALA A 160 -22.00 -5.75 -17.56
CA ALA A 160 -23.04 -4.73 -17.48
C ALA A 160 -22.87 -3.60 -18.51
N ASP A 161 -21.62 -3.27 -18.86
CA ASP A 161 -21.27 -2.26 -19.86
C ASP A 161 -20.04 -2.74 -20.65
N ARG A 162 -20.23 -3.04 -21.94
CA ARG A 162 -19.16 -3.56 -22.82
C ARG A 162 -18.10 -2.52 -23.18
N SER A 163 -18.35 -1.23 -22.93
CA SER A 163 -17.36 -0.16 -23.12
C SER A 163 -16.31 -0.12 -21.99
N LYS A 164 -16.63 -0.71 -20.83
CA LYS A 164 -15.77 -0.71 -19.64
C LYS A 164 -14.92 -1.96 -19.59
N ARG A 165 -13.71 -1.85 -19.03
CA ARG A 165 -12.79 -2.98 -18.83
C ARG A 165 -12.82 -3.47 -17.40
N LEU A 166 -12.70 -4.78 -17.21
CA LEU A 166 -12.41 -5.42 -15.93
C LEU A 166 -10.92 -5.22 -15.61
N HIS A 167 -10.54 -3.96 -15.36
CA HIS A 167 -9.16 -3.51 -15.18
C HIS A 167 -9.15 -2.27 -14.28
N TYR A 168 -8.21 -2.16 -13.35
CA TYR A 168 -8.05 -0.99 -12.48
C TYR A 168 -7.36 0.19 -13.16
N LEU A 169 -6.63 -0.02 -14.25
CA LEU A 169 -6.00 1.04 -15.05
C LEU A 169 -7.00 2.14 -15.43
N GLY A 170 -6.64 3.40 -15.13
CA GLY A 170 -7.46 4.59 -15.35
C GLY A 170 -8.57 4.82 -14.31
N THR A 171 -8.82 3.87 -13.40
CA THR A 171 -9.87 4.02 -12.38
C THR A 171 -9.44 4.98 -11.26
N PRO A 172 -10.35 5.82 -10.75
CA PRO A 172 -10.04 6.79 -9.71
C PRO A 172 -10.07 6.18 -8.30
N PHE A 173 -9.44 6.87 -7.36
CA PHE A 173 -9.73 6.76 -5.93
C PHE A 173 -10.86 7.74 -5.59
N HIS A 174 -12.10 7.28 -5.73
CA HIS A 174 -13.29 8.13 -5.61
C HIS A 174 -13.61 8.60 -4.19
N ARG A 175 -12.99 7.99 -3.16
CA ARG A 175 -13.18 8.37 -1.75
C ARG A 175 -11.87 8.34 -0.96
N VAL A 176 -11.57 9.42 -0.23
CA VAL A 176 -10.38 9.57 0.62
C VAL A 176 -10.76 10.29 1.92
N GLU A 177 -10.68 9.58 3.04
CA GLU A 177 -11.00 10.10 4.38
C GLU A 177 -9.76 10.12 5.27
N THR A 178 -9.43 11.30 5.81
CA THR A 178 -8.27 11.54 6.68
C THR A 178 -8.26 10.57 7.86
N ASP A 179 -7.11 9.93 8.07
CA ASP A 179 -6.90 8.96 9.17
C ASP A 179 -7.99 7.88 9.27
N PHE A 180 -8.57 7.47 8.14
CA PHE A 180 -9.36 6.25 8.03
C PHE A 180 -9.01 5.45 6.78
N VAL A 181 -9.50 5.82 5.58
CA VAL A 181 -9.39 4.98 4.38
C VAL A 181 -9.19 5.79 3.09
N VAL A 182 -8.51 5.17 2.13
CA VAL A 182 -8.58 5.53 0.71
C VAL A 182 -9.23 4.38 -0.05
N GLN A 183 -10.28 4.67 -0.81
CA GLN A 183 -11.11 3.71 -1.54
C GLN A 183 -11.13 4.04 -3.03
N GLY A 184 -11.04 2.99 -3.85
CA GLY A 184 -11.03 3.08 -5.32
C GLY A 184 -11.52 1.79 -5.97
N GLY A 185 -11.18 1.61 -7.24
CA GLY A 185 -11.46 0.37 -7.97
C GLY A 185 -12.92 0.21 -8.42
N ASP A 186 -13.67 1.30 -8.56
CA ASP A 186 -14.93 1.31 -9.31
C ASP A 186 -14.61 1.28 -10.81
N VAL A 187 -14.61 0.08 -11.40
CA VAL A 187 -14.21 -0.16 -12.80
C VAL A 187 -15.29 0.20 -13.83
N THR A 188 -16.50 0.60 -13.42
CA THR A 188 -17.60 0.92 -14.35
C THR A 188 -17.95 2.40 -14.36
N ARG A 189 -18.08 3.02 -13.18
CA ARG A 189 -18.48 4.43 -13.04
C ARG A 189 -17.35 5.35 -12.56
N GLY A 190 -16.48 4.84 -11.70
CA GLY A 190 -15.44 5.66 -11.05
C GLY A 190 -15.98 6.68 -10.02
N ASP A 191 -17.21 6.52 -9.54
CA ASP A 191 -17.83 7.42 -8.55
C ASP A 191 -18.16 6.74 -7.22
N GLY A 192 -17.92 5.43 -7.11
CA GLY A 192 -18.15 4.62 -5.92
C GLY A 192 -19.53 3.97 -5.87
N SER A 193 -20.41 4.25 -6.84
CA SER A 193 -21.71 3.56 -6.96
C SER A 193 -21.68 2.36 -7.92
N GLY A 194 -20.56 2.12 -8.62
CA GLY A 194 -20.38 1.03 -9.57
C GLY A 194 -19.41 -0.07 -9.12
N GLY A 195 -18.70 -0.62 -10.10
CA GLY A 195 -17.77 -1.75 -9.97
C GLY A 195 -18.38 -3.10 -10.31
N GLU A 196 -17.61 -3.96 -10.98
CA GLU A 196 -18.00 -5.32 -11.39
C GLU A 196 -16.87 -6.30 -11.08
N ALA A 197 -17.17 -7.40 -10.37
CA ALA A 197 -16.23 -8.49 -10.16
C ALA A 197 -16.08 -9.36 -11.42
N VAL A 198 -14.91 -9.93 -11.63
CA VAL A 198 -14.61 -10.78 -12.81
C VAL A 198 -15.40 -12.11 -12.84
N HIS A 199 -16.01 -12.46 -11.71
CA HIS A 199 -16.77 -13.69 -11.50
C HIS A 199 -18.08 -13.74 -12.30
N ALA A 200 -18.74 -14.90 -12.35
CA ALA A 200 -20.11 -15.00 -12.84
C ALA A 200 -21.05 -14.15 -11.97
N GLY A 201 -21.99 -13.41 -12.59
CA GLY A 201 -22.92 -12.52 -11.88
C GLY A 201 -22.35 -11.15 -11.46
N GLY A 202 -21.14 -10.76 -11.90
CA GLY A 202 -20.56 -9.43 -11.66
C GLY A 202 -20.25 -9.12 -10.19
N SER A 203 -20.38 -10.11 -9.30
CA SER A 203 -20.19 -10.00 -7.86
C SER A 203 -19.84 -11.39 -7.28
N PHE A 204 -19.39 -11.44 -6.04
CA PHE A 204 -19.15 -12.69 -5.32
C PHE A 204 -19.41 -12.53 -3.82
N LYS A 205 -19.78 -13.61 -3.12
CA LYS A 205 -20.00 -13.59 -1.67
C LYS A 205 -18.71 -13.22 -0.93
N VAL A 206 -18.87 -12.49 0.17
CA VAL A 206 -17.80 -12.20 1.14
C VAL A 206 -17.17 -13.49 1.64
N GLU A 207 -15.84 -13.55 1.59
CA GLU A 207 -15.05 -14.68 2.08
C GLU A 207 -14.71 -14.46 3.56
N VAL A 208 -15.27 -15.33 4.41
CA VAL A 208 -15.32 -15.18 5.88
C VAL A 208 -13.93 -15.19 6.54
N GLU A 209 -12.93 -15.81 5.92
CA GLU A 209 -11.57 -15.82 6.46
C GLU A 209 -10.99 -14.41 6.56
N GLY A 210 -11.23 -13.56 5.55
CA GLY A 210 -10.80 -12.16 5.57
C GLY A 210 -11.49 -11.28 6.61
N LEU A 211 -12.62 -11.72 7.19
CA LEU A 211 -13.27 -11.03 8.31
C LEU A 211 -12.54 -11.29 9.65
N LYS A 212 -11.78 -12.39 9.72
CA LYS A 212 -11.01 -12.81 10.89
C LYS A 212 -9.59 -12.23 10.89
N THR A 213 -9.04 -11.94 9.73
CA THR A 213 -7.77 -11.20 9.56
C THR A 213 -7.80 -9.91 10.38
N VAL A 214 -6.75 -9.66 11.16
CA VAL A 214 -6.61 -8.41 11.92
C VAL A 214 -6.33 -7.26 10.97
N ALA A 215 -7.08 -6.17 11.08
CA ALA A 215 -6.89 -4.96 10.28
C ALA A 215 -5.87 -4.01 10.95
N SER A 216 -4.96 -3.42 10.17
CA SER A 216 -3.96 -2.42 10.60
C SER A 216 -3.69 -1.39 9.49
N TYR A 217 -2.80 -0.42 9.76
CA TYR A 217 -2.28 0.50 8.75
C TYR A 217 -1.73 -0.25 7.54
N GLY A 218 -2.06 0.20 6.34
CA GLY A 218 -1.70 -0.45 5.07
C GLY A 218 -2.54 -1.68 4.69
N SER A 219 -3.39 -2.21 5.58
CA SER A 219 -4.26 -3.34 5.23
C SER A 219 -5.19 -3.01 4.06
N LEU A 220 -5.28 -3.94 3.11
CA LEU A 220 -6.12 -3.89 1.92
C LEU A 220 -7.36 -4.76 2.11
N ALA A 221 -8.55 -4.18 1.93
CA ALA A 221 -9.83 -4.84 2.10
C ALA A 221 -10.82 -4.54 0.97
N MET A 222 -11.78 -5.45 0.75
CA MET A 222 -12.86 -5.25 -0.23
C MET A 222 -13.91 -4.27 0.31
N ALA A 223 -14.37 -3.33 -0.53
CA ALA A 223 -15.49 -2.44 -0.20
C ALA A 223 -16.83 -3.14 -0.52
N ALA A 224 -17.38 -3.88 0.45
CA ALA A 224 -18.63 -4.62 0.30
C ALA A 224 -19.86 -3.69 0.29
N SER A 225 -20.69 -3.79 -0.76
CA SER A 225 -21.92 -3.00 -0.90
C SER A 225 -23.11 -3.69 -0.24
N ARG A 226 -23.20 -3.58 1.10
CA ARG A 226 -24.34 -3.93 1.99
C ARG A 226 -25.29 -5.05 1.48
N LYS A 227 -24.74 -6.23 1.20
CA LYS A 227 -25.46 -7.47 0.81
C LYS A 227 -24.60 -8.74 0.96
N ASP A 228 -23.54 -8.66 1.77
CA ASP A 228 -22.49 -9.69 1.91
C ASP A 228 -21.87 -10.14 0.58
N VAL A 229 -21.78 -9.19 -0.37
CA VAL A 229 -21.16 -9.36 -1.68
C VAL A 229 -20.12 -8.28 -1.97
N ASN A 230 -19.07 -8.71 -2.66
CA ASN A 230 -17.96 -7.91 -3.16
C ASN A 230 -18.08 -7.74 -4.69
N THR A 231 -17.66 -6.58 -5.20
CA THR A 231 -17.52 -6.31 -6.65
C THR A 231 -16.03 -6.12 -7.01
N SER A 232 -15.65 -4.98 -7.60
CA SER A 232 -14.26 -4.60 -7.87
C SER A 232 -13.69 -3.64 -6.83
N GLN A 233 -14.53 -2.92 -6.07
CA GLN A 233 -14.08 -1.84 -5.19
C GLN A 233 -13.28 -2.34 -3.98
N PHE A 234 -12.25 -1.60 -3.61
CA PHE A 234 -11.35 -1.91 -2.49
C PHE A 234 -10.93 -0.65 -1.75
N PHE A 235 -10.37 -0.80 -0.56
CA PHE A 235 -9.75 0.30 0.20
C PHE A 235 -8.48 -0.13 0.93
N PHE A 236 -7.58 0.83 1.14
CA PHE A 236 -6.47 0.72 2.09
C PHE A 236 -6.80 1.48 3.39
N LEU A 237 -6.36 0.95 4.53
CA LEU A 237 -6.41 1.64 5.81
C LEU A 237 -5.24 2.62 5.99
N LEU A 238 -5.56 3.88 6.26
CA LEU A 238 -4.62 4.99 6.45
C LEU A 238 -4.30 5.25 7.94
N THR A 239 -4.68 4.34 8.84
CA THR A 239 -4.59 4.51 10.29
C THR A 239 -4.41 3.19 11.04
N ASP A 240 -3.78 3.24 12.22
CA ASP A 240 -3.79 2.18 13.25
C ASP A 240 -4.73 2.52 14.43
N ALA A 241 -5.48 3.63 14.37
CA ALA A 241 -6.33 4.07 15.48
C ALA A 241 -7.42 3.02 15.80
N PRO A 242 -7.48 2.45 17.03
CA PRO A 242 -8.40 1.34 17.35
C PRO A 242 -9.88 1.66 17.11
N SER A 243 -10.29 2.92 17.32
CA SER A 243 -11.65 3.41 17.06
C SER A 243 -12.03 3.43 15.57
N GLN A 244 -11.04 3.48 14.67
CA GLN A 244 -11.22 3.37 13.22
C GLN A 244 -11.13 1.90 12.78
N LEU A 245 -10.17 1.15 13.29
CA LEU A 245 -10.02 -0.29 13.00
C LEU A 245 -11.26 -1.08 13.41
N ALA A 246 -11.91 -0.74 14.53
CA ALA A 246 -13.19 -1.32 14.96
C ALA A 246 -14.36 -1.07 14.00
N LYS A 247 -14.25 -0.12 13.06
CA LYS A 247 -15.23 0.07 11.96
C LYS A 247 -15.04 -0.95 10.84
N VAL A 248 -13.85 -1.54 10.71
CA VAL A 248 -13.48 -2.48 9.64
C VAL A 248 -13.44 -3.93 10.11
N GLN A 249 -12.92 -4.19 11.32
CA GLN A 249 -12.74 -5.54 11.85
C GLN A 249 -14.05 -6.33 11.87
N GLY A 250 -14.02 -7.56 11.34
CA GLY A 250 -15.19 -8.44 11.24
C GLY A 250 -16.23 -8.04 10.19
N LYS A 251 -16.06 -6.93 9.46
CA LYS A 251 -17.08 -6.34 8.58
C LYS A 251 -16.68 -6.30 7.10
N TYR A 252 -15.39 -6.25 6.80
CA TYR A 252 -14.84 -6.26 5.44
C TYR A 252 -13.72 -7.29 5.34
N SER A 253 -13.65 -8.03 4.23
CA SER A 253 -12.59 -9.02 4.01
C SER A 253 -11.26 -8.30 3.78
N VAL A 254 -10.34 -8.33 4.76
CA VAL A 254 -8.94 -7.96 4.58
C VAL A 254 -8.22 -9.11 3.88
N PHE A 255 -7.52 -8.82 2.79
CA PHE A 255 -6.91 -9.83 1.91
C PHE A 255 -5.50 -9.49 1.41
N GLY A 256 -4.98 -8.31 1.74
CA GLY A 256 -3.64 -7.89 1.38
C GLY A 256 -3.07 -6.87 2.36
N GLN A 257 -1.80 -6.55 2.20
CA GLN A 257 -1.08 -5.57 3.01
C GLN A 257 -0.16 -4.73 2.11
N ALA A 258 -0.36 -3.41 2.13
CA ALA A 258 0.51 -2.46 1.45
C ALA A 258 1.89 -2.41 2.14
N LEU A 259 2.96 -2.39 1.35
CA LEU A 259 4.34 -2.39 1.83
C LEU A 259 4.78 -0.96 2.20
N VAL A 260 4.17 -0.43 3.28
CA VAL A 260 4.34 0.96 3.75
C VAL A 260 5.05 1.08 5.11
N SER A 261 5.71 0.01 5.55
CA SER A 261 6.52 -0.06 6.79
C SER A 261 7.37 -1.34 6.74
N SER A 262 8.56 -1.31 7.37
CA SER A 262 9.47 -2.46 7.46
C SER A 262 8.83 -3.69 8.12
N GLN A 263 7.87 -3.48 9.03
CA GLN A 263 7.10 -4.55 9.67
C GLN A 263 6.34 -5.43 8.65
N HIS A 264 6.00 -4.90 7.47
CA HIS A 264 5.27 -5.64 6.44
C HIS A 264 6.18 -6.59 5.64
N LEU A 265 7.49 -6.34 5.60
CA LEU A 265 8.50 -7.21 4.99
C LEU A 265 8.90 -8.41 5.86
N LEU A 266 8.40 -8.52 7.09
CA LEU A 266 8.65 -9.66 7.98
C LEU A 266 8.02 -10.98 7.48
N ASN A 267 7.17 -10.93 6.44
CA ASN A 267 6.68 -12.13 5.76
C ASN A 267 7.81 -12.74 4.91
N PRO A 268 8.22 -14.01 5.14
CA PRO A 268 9.32 -14.64 4.42
C PRO A 268 9.18 -14.58 2.90
N GLY A 269 10.27 -14.30 2.19
CA GLY A 269 10.32 -14.26 0.73
C GLY A 269 9.87 -12.94 0.08
N LEU A 270 9.17 -12.03 0.78
CA LEU A 270 8.75 -10.75 0.16
C LEU A 270 9.93 -9.93 -0.36
N ALA A 271 10.94 -9.73 0.49
CA ALA A 271 12.12 -8.96 0.12
C ALA A 271 12.94 -9.64 -1.00
N ASP A 272 12.81 -10.96 -1.17
CA ASP A 272 13.46 -11.72 -2.24
C ASP A 272 12.71 -11.57 -3.57
N VAL A 273 11.38 -11.58 -3.56
CA VAL A 273 10.53 -11.27 -4.74
C VAL A 273 10.71 -9.82 -5.18
N LEU A 274 10.90 -8.87 -4.26
CA LEU A 274 11.27 -7.49 -4.62
C LEU A 274 12.65 -7.42 -5.27
N ARG A 275 13.67 -8.05 -4.66
CA ARG A 275 15.04 -8.10 -5.21
C ARG A 275 15.13 -8.81 -6.56
N SER A 276 14.36 -9.87 -6.80
CA SER A 276 14.34 -10.56 -8.11
C SER A 276 13.78 -9.69 -9.24
N HIS A 277 13.04 -8.63 -8.89
CA HIS A 277 12.53 -7.61 -9.82
C HIS A 277 13.37 -6.32 -9.79
N SER A 278 14.60 -6.38 -9.25
CA SER A 278 15.52 -5.24 -9.10
C SER A 278 14.98 -4.07 -8.25
N LEU A 279 14.11 -4.36 -7.28
CA LEU A 279 13.53 -3.36 -6.37
C LEU A 279 14.26 -3.38 -5.01
N ASP A 280 14.73 -2.21 -4.55
CA ASP A 280 15.14 -2.01 -3.16
C ASP A 280 13.91 -2.09 -2.23
N PRO A 281 13.83 -3.05 -1.29
CA PRO A 281 12.71 -3.14 -0.37
C PRO A 281 12.52 -1.90 0.51
N ASP A 282 13.58 -1.17 0.84
CA ASP A 282 13.47 0.05 1.65
C ASP A 282 12.97 1.23 0.80
N GLN A 283 13.34 1.31 -0.48
CA GLN A 283 12.77 2.27 -1.43
C GLN A 283 11.27 2.02 -1.64
N VAL A 284 10.88 0.75 -1.80
CA VAL A 284 9.47 0.33 -1.90
C VAL A 284 8.66 0.80 -0.68
N ILE A 285 9.23 0.70 0.53
CA ILE A 285 8.60 1.24 1.74
C ILE A 285 8.52 2.76 1.72
N ARG A 286 9.63 3.46 1.43
CA ARG A 286 9.68 4.93 1.40
C ARG A 286 8.68 5.51 0.40
N GLU A 287 8.56 4.92 -0.78
CA GLU A 287 7.63 5.33 -1.83
C GLU A 287 6.18 5.06 -1.44
N GLY A 288 5.86 3.84 -1.00
CA GLY A 288 4.50 3.48 -0.56
C GLY A 288 4.02 4.34 0.62
N GLU A 289 4.89 4.65 1.58
CA GLU A 289 4.57 5.53 2.69
C GLU A 289 4.39 6.99 2.24
N ALA A 290 5.21 7.49 1.29
CA ALA A 290 5.03 8.83 0.72
C ALA A 290 3.68 8.98 0.01
N VAL A 291 3.23 7.96 -0.74
CA VAL A 291 1.90 7.92 -1.34
C VAL A 291 0.80 7.96 -0.26
N PHE A 292 0.95 7.18 0.81
CA PHE A 292 0.00 7.17 1.92
C PHE A 292 -0.09 8.51 2.66
N ARG A 293 1.04 9.21 2.83
CA ARG A 293 1.05 10.61 3.31
C ARG A 293 0.30 11.53 2.33
N ARG A 294 0.56 11.43 1.02
CA ARG A 294 -0.13 12.27 0.02
C ARG A 294 -1.64 12.07 0.04
N PHE A 295 -2.14 10.83 0.17
CA PHE A 295 -3.58 10.58 0.33
C PHE A 295 -4.19 11.36 1.52
N LYS A 296 -3.51 11.47 2.66
CA LYS A 296 -4.01 12.26 3.81
C LYS A 296 -4.12 13.76 3.49
N HIS A 297 -3.20 14.31 2.70
CA HIS A 297 -3.28 15.71 2.25
C HIS A 297 -4.36 15.94 1.18
N LEU A 298 -4.69 14.93 0.38
CA LEU A 298 -5.71 15.01 -0.66
C LEU A 298 -7.15 14.81 -0.13
N ALA A 299 -7.35 14.38 1.11
CA ALA A 299 -8.67 14.22 1.70
C ALA A 299 -9.43 15.55 1.85
N SER A 300 -10.76 15.53 1.63
CA SER A 300 -11.69 16.65 1.84
C SER A 300 -12.84 16.27 2.78
N PRO A 301 -13.53 17.25 3.44
CA PRO A 301 -14.61 16.98 4.39
C PRO A 301 -15.82 16.21 3.84
N ASP A 302 -16.04 16.21 2.51
CA ASP A 302 -17.10 15.43 1.85
C ASP A 302 -16.67 13.98 1.54
N GLY A 303 -15.44 13.60 1.90
CA GLY A 303 -14.86 12.30 1.63
C GLY A 303 -14.36 12.09 0.20
N ARG A 304 -14.48 13.08 -0.70
CA ARG A 304 -13.86 13.04 -2.04
C ARG A 304 -12.41 13.57 -1.97
N PRO A 305 -11.51 13.20 -2.89
CA PRO A 305 -10.21 13.84 -2.97
C PRO A 305 -10.31 15.27 -3.56
N ARG A 306 -9.43 16.16 -3.10
CA ARG A 306 -9.33 17.58 -3.53
C ARG A 306 -8.91 17.78 -4.98
N GLU A 307 -8.17 16.82 -5.53
CA GLU A 307 -7.76 16.76 -6.94
C GLU A 307 -8.10 15.36 -7.49
N ARG A 308 -8.08 15.19 -8.81
CA ARG A 308 -8.26 13.85 -9.41
C ARG A 308 -7.10 12.96 -8.95
N VAL A 309 -7.40 11.74 -8.52
CA VAL A 309 -6.39 10.71 -8.17
C VAL A 309 -6.79 9.39 -8.81
N TRP A 310 -5.87 8.72 -9.51
CA TRP A 310 -6.18 7.49 -10.26
C TRP A 310 -5.01 6.52 -10.32
N ILE A 311 -5.35 5.30 -10.74
CA ILE A 311 -4.43 4.20 -11.01
C ILE A 311 -3.88 4.38 -12.43
N ASP A 312 -2.60 4.70 -12.52
CA ASP A 312 -1.89 5.05 -13.75
C ASP A 312 -1.24 3.81 -14.41
N GLU A 313 -0.83 2.85 -13.58
CA GLU A 313 -0.45 1.50 -13.96
C GLU A 313 -0.89 0.55 -12.83
N CYS A 314 -1.12 -0.71 -13.14
CA CYS A 314 -1.24 -1.75 -12.13
C CYS A 314 -0.80 -3.10 -12.68
N GLY A 315 -0.44 -4.03 -11.79
CA GLY A 315 -0.01 -5.36 -12.18
C GLY A 315 0.39 -6.25 -11.01
N ILE A 316 1.09 -7.32 -11.34
CA ILE A 316 1.69 -8.30 -10.43
C ILE A 316 3.19 -8.36 -10.73
N LEU A 317 4.00 -8.65 -9.71
CA LEU A 317 5.37 -9.17 -9.84
C LEU A 317 5.31 -10.71 -9.86
#